data_AF-A0A6H5GS80-F1
#
_entry.id   AF-A0A6H5GS80-F1
#
_cell.length_a   1.000
_cell.length_b   1.000
_cell.length_c   1.000
_cell.angle_alpha   90.00
_cell.angle_beta   90.00
_cell.angle_gamma   90.00
#
_symmetry.space_group_name_H-M   'P 1'
#
loop_
_entity.id
_entity.type
_entity.pdbx_description
1 polymer ?
#
loop_
_entity_poly.entity_id
_entity_poly.type
_entity_poly.pdbx_seq_one_letter_code
_entity_poly.pdbx_strand_id
1 'polypeptide(L)'
;MRTPQKHRTPTPKSILMRKMLQARERVKSNHDDDDENVESLDTARSFATKTPEGREQVREFVNQWPTYASAYFKLLSTGEWDEHEKGELDRIYGPKVQRSGVTLGKSKITFDTRCIYIDGKPYEATPGLFELIFLRNPTNYDSIDFNQYHDIVKQTNVAYHGYDQHRPLNRFGSPESFYI
;
A
#
# COMPACT_ATOMS: atom_id res chain seq x y z
N MET A 1 20.02 -8.78 -31.83
CA MET A 1 18.71 -8.13 -31.95
C MET A 1 18.22 -7.73 -30.56
N ARG A 2 18.13 -6.44 -30.24
CA ARG A 2 17.48 -5.95 -29.01
C ARG A 2 15.98 -5.91 -29.26
N THR A 3 15.19 -6.61 -28.47
CA THR A 3 13.73 -6.53 -28.50
C THR A 3 13.29 -5.09 -28.20
N PRO A 4 12.30 -4.53 -28.93
CA PRO A 4 11.77 -3.22 -28.60
C PRO A 4 11.16 -3.26 -27.20
N GLN A 5 11.59 -2.33 -26.35
CA GLN A 5 11.03 -2.18 -25.01
C GLN A 5 9.57 -1.74 -25.16
N LYS A 6 8.61 -2.64 -24.94
CA LYS A 6 7.17 -2.30 -24.96
C LYS A 6 6.94 -1.14 -23.98
N HIS A 7 6.66 0.05 -24.52
CA HIS A 7 6.22 1.20 -23.72
C HIS A 7 4.91 0.80 -23.04
N ARG A 8 4.98 0.53 -21.72
CA ARG A 8 3.79 0.28 -20.92
C ARG A 8 3.07 1.61 -20.72
N THR A 9 1.75 1.62 -20.79
CA THR A 9 0.96 2.80 -20.43
C THR A 9 1.06 3.06 -18.93
N PRO A 10 1.16 4.33 -18.49
CA PRO A 10 1.16 4.66 -17.07
C PRO A 10 -0.17 4.27 -16.41
N THR A 11 -0.14 3.62 -15.25
CA THR A 11 -1.32 3.42 -14.40
C THR A 11 -1.63 4.72 -13.62
N PRO A 12 -2.88 4.94 -13.15
CA PRO A 12 -3.20 6.02 -12.22
C PRO A 12 -2.25 6.07 -11.02
N LYS A 13 -1.89 4.90 -10.45
CA LYS A 13 -0.92 4.81 -9.37
C LYS A 13 0.45 5.33 -9.73
N SER A 14 0.95 4.98 -10.92
CA SER A 14 2.27 5.46 -11.37
C SER A 14 2.30 6.98 -11.61
N ILE A 15 1.18 7.56 -12.07
CA ILE A 15 1.03 9.01 -12.22
C ILE A 15 1.02 9.67 -10.84
N LEU A 16 0.30 9.08 -9.88
CA LEU A 16 0.26 9.53 -8.49
C LEU A 16 1.67 9.57 -7.87
N MET A 17 2.41 8.48 -7.98
CA MET A 17 3.77 8.36 -7.47
C MET A 17 4.70 9.42 -8.04
N ARG A 18 4.60 9.70 -9.35
CA ARG A 18 5.38 10.76 -9.99
C ARG A 18 5.09 12.13 -9.37
N LYS A 19 3.81 12.49 -9.19
CA LYS A 19 3.42 13.77 -8.56
C LYS A 19 3.99 13.87 -7.14
N MET A 20 3.89 12.78 -6.37
CA MET A 20 4.37 12.70 -4.99
C MET A 20 5.89 12.88 -4.87
N LEU A 21 6.67 12.26 -5.77
CA LEU A 21 8.13 12.37 -5.81
C LEU A 21 8.58 13.79 -6.22
N GLN A 22 7.92 14.39 -7.21
CA GLN A 22 8.21 15.76 -7.65
C GLN A 22 7.89 16.81 -6.58
N ALA A 23 6.80 16.62 -5.82
CA ALA A 23 6.46 17.48 -4.70
C ALA A 23 7.49 17.40 -3.56
N ARG A 24 8.08 16.21 -3.34
CA ARG A 24 9.09 15.97 -2.29
C ARG A 24 10.40 16.72 -2.55
N GLU A 25 10.84 16.85 -3.80
CA GLU A 25 12.06 17.58 -4.16
C GLU A 25 11.98 19.08 -3.83
N ARG A 26 10.77 19.63 -3.70
CA ARG A 26 10.53 21.05 -3.43
C ARG A 26 10.50 21.43 -1.94
N VAL A 27 10.47 20.45 -1.01
CA VAL A 27 10.10 20.69 0.41
C VAL A 27 11.16 20.15 1.40
N LYS A 28 12.43 20.01 1.00
CA LYS A 28 13.46 19.54 1.94
C LYS A 28 13.86 20.62 2.97
N SER A 29 13.07 20.77 4.05
CA SER A 29 13.55 21.29 5.36
C SER A 29 12.56 20.96 6.50
N ASN A 30 13.09 20.27 7.52
CA ASN A 30 12.57 20.09 8.90
C ASN A 30 11.36 19.11 9.00
N HIS A 31 11.21 18.20 9.97
CA HIS A 31 11.71 18.07 11.34
C HIS A 31 11.54 16.59 11.80
N ASP A 32 12.18 16.22 12.91
CA ASP A 32 12.27 14.88 13.52
C ASP A 32 11.19 14.62 14.61
N ASP A 33 11.18 13.36 15.09
CA ASP A 33 10.65 12.82 16.37
C ASP A 33 9.10 12.68 16.50
N ASP A 34 8.48 11.70 17.18
CA ASP A 34 8.88 10.78 18.25
C ASP A 34 8.03 9.48 18.25
N ASP A 35 8.52 8.53 19.04
CA ASP A 35 8.01 7.20 19.42
C ASP A 35 6.68 7.25 20.22
N GLU A 36 5.80 6.25 20.05
CA GLU A 36 5.10 5.58 21.16
C GLU A 36 4.52 4.21 20.73
N ASN A 37 4.97 3.19 21.47
CA ASN A 37 4.38 1.89 21.79
C ASN A 37 2.90 1.64 21.40
N VAL A 38 2.65 0.72 20.45
CA VAL A 38 1.34 0.06 20.29
C VAL A 38 1.51 -1.42 19.97
N GLU A 39 1.25 -2.24 20.97
CA GLU A 39 1.04 -3.67 20.85
C GLU A 39 -0.22 -3.94 20.01
N SER A 40 -0.07 -4.55 18.82
CA SER A 40 -1.01 -5.58 18.37
C SER A 40 -0.51 -6.31 17.12
N LEU A 41 -0.06 -7.54 17.35
CA LEU A 41 0.19 -8.55 16.32
C LEU A 41 -0.86 -9.68 16.36
N ASP A 42 -1.79 -9.63 17.32
CA ASP A 42 -2.72 -10.74 17.60
C ASP A 42 -4.11 -10.58 16.96
N THR A 43 -4.52 -9.36 16.60
CA THR A 43 -5.88 -9.11 16.09
C THR A 43 -6.16 -9.80 14.75
N ALA A 44 -5.16 -10.00 13.89
CA ALA A 44 -5.36 -10.69 12.61
C ALA A 44 -5.08 -12.20 12.67
N ARG A 45 -4.35 -12.71 13.68
CA ARG A 45 -3.78 -14.07 13.64
C ARG A 45 -4.30 -15.03 14.71
N SER A 46 -4.89 -14.55 15.81
CA SER A 46 -5.10 -15.42 16.98
C SER A 46 -6.53 -15.94 17.20
N PHE A 47 -7.59 -15.19 16.89
CA PHE A 47 -8.93 -15.59 17.37
C PHE A 47 -9.88 -16.26 16.36
N ALA A 48 -9.77 -16.03 15.06
CA ALA A 48 -11.00 -16.03 14.26
C ALA A 48 -11.26 -17.19 13.27
N THR A 49 -10.35 -18.15 13.10
CA THR A 49 -10.57 -19.27 12.14
C THR A 49 -11.07 -20.57 12.78
N LYS A 50 -11.04 -20.67 14.12
CA LYS A 50 -11.31 -21.91 14.87
C LYS A 50 -12.76 -22.10 15.30
N THR A 51 -13.57 -21.05 15.38
CA THR A 51 -14.99 -21.14 15.77
C THR A 51 -15.92 -20.51 14.72
N PRO A 52 -17.19 -20.94 14.63
CA PRO A 52 -18.20 -20.30 13.77
C PRO A 52 -18.37 -18.80 14.05
N GLU A 53 -18.35 -18.40 15.32
CA GLU A 53 -18.52 -17.02 15.75
C GLU A 53 -17.34 -16.14 15.34
N GLY A 54 -16.10 -16.66 15.43
CA GLY A 54 -14.91 -15.97 14.96
C GLY A 54 -14.92 -15.75 13.44
N ARG A 55 -15.43 -16.73 12.67
CA ARG A 55 -15.59 -16.60 11.22
C ARG A 55 -16.62 -15.54 10.84
N GLU A 56 -17.70 -15.43 11.61
CA GLU A 56 -18.73 -14.41 11.38
C GLU A 56 -18.22 -13.00 11.73
N GLN A 57 -17.48 -12.84 12.83
CA GLN A 57 -16.83 -11.58 13.17
C GLN A 57 -15.80 -11.15 12.10
N VAL A 58 -15.00 -12.08 11.57
CA VAL A 58 -14.11 -11.79 10.43
C VAL A 58 -14.90 -11.41 9.19
N ARG A 59 -16.00 -12.11 8.90
CA ARG A 59 -16.83 -11.82 7.73
C ARG A 59 -17.47 -10.45 7.84
N GLU A 60 -18.03 -10.10 9.00
CA GLU A 60 -18.62 -8.79 9.25
C GLU A 60 -17.57 -7.68 9.19
N PHE A 61 -16.40 -7.90 9.80
CA PHE A 61 -15.24 -7.03 9.68
C PHE A 61 -14.82 -6.82 8.21
N VAL A 62 -14.70 -7.90 7.43
CA VAL A 62 -14.32 -7.86 6.02
C VAL A 62 -15.38 -7.17 5.16
N ASN A 63 -16.67 -7.35 5.46
CA ASN A 63 -17.78 -6.74 4.72
C ASN A 63 -17.87 -5.22 4.90
N GLN A 64 -17.27 -4.67 5.96
CA GLN A 64 -17.19 -3.22 6.17
C GLN A 64 -16.18 -2.56 5.22
N TRP A 65 -15.27 -3.34 4.65
CA TRP A 65 -14.26 -2.84 3.73
C TRP A 65 -14.62 -3.14 2.27
N PRO A 66 -14.16 -2.31 1.32
CA PRO A 66 -14.33 -2.59 -0.10
C PRO A 66 -13.71 -3.95 -0.51
N THR A 67 -14.24 -4.54 -1.58
CA THR A 67 -13.93 -5.92 -2.03
C THR A 67 -12.42 -6.22 -2.14
N TYR A 68 -11.59 -5.26 -2.52
CA TYR A 68 -10.15 -5.47 -2.64
C TYR A 68 -9.41 -5.54 -1.30
N ALA A 69 -9.95 -4.93 -0.24
CA ALA A 69 -9.44 -5.12 1.11
C ALA A 69 -9.77 -6.55 1.59
N SER A 70 -10.96 -7.07 1.23
CA SER A 70 -11.32 -8.48 1.44
C SER A 70 -10.37 -9.44 0.72
N ALA A 71 -10.06 -9.20 -0.55
CA ALA A 71 -9.07 -9.95 -1.32
C ALA A 71 -7.70 -9.97 -0.62
N TYR A 72 -7.29 -8.83 -0.06
CA TYR A 72 -6.06 -8.73 0.71
C TYR A 72 -6.13 -9.48 2.05
N PHE A 73 -7.21 -9.37 2.81
CA PHE A 73 -7.37 -10.14 4.06
C PHE A 73 -7.41 -11.64 3.81
N LYS A 74 -8.03 -12.08 2.71
CA LYS A 74 -8.01 -13.46 2.24
C LYS A 74 -6.58 -13.90 1.97
N LEU A 75 -5.82 -13.13 1.20
CA LEU A 75 -4.39 -13.38 0.97
C LEU A 75 -3.59 -13.48 2.28
N LEU A 76 -3.80 -12.57 3.23
CA LEU A 76 -3.09 -12.60 4.51
C LEU A 76 -3.44 -13.85 5.33
N SER A 77 -4.69 -14.29 5.23
CA SER A 77 -5.21 -15.41 6.00
C SER A 77 -4.84 -16.76 5.41
N THR A 78 -4.81 -16.89 4.08
CA THR A 78 -4.60 -18.17 3.38
C THR A 78 -3.26 -18.28 2.68
N GLY A 79 -2.59 -17.15 2.41
CA GLY A 79 -1.42 -17.09 1.54
C GLY A 79 -1.74 -17.27 0.05
N GLU A 80 -3.01 -17.41 -0.31
CA GLU A 80 -3.46 -17.68 -1.67
C GLU A 80 -4.03 -16.43 -2.34
N TRP A 81 -3.72 -16.25 -3.62
CA TRP A 81 -4.28 -15.19 -4.46
C TRP A 81 -5.36 -15.78 -5.34
N ASP A 82 -6.52 -15.13 -5.42
CA ASP A 82 -7.42 -15.36 -6.55
C ASP A 82 -6.80 -14.76 -7.82
N GLU A 83 -6.77 -15.51 -8.92
CA GLU A 83 -6.21 -15.02 -10.18
C GLU A 83 -7.00 -13.84 -10.75
N HIS A 84 -8.30 -13.75 -10.44
CA HIS A 84 -9.15 -12.63 -10.85
C HIS A 84 -8.80 -11.34 -10.08
N GLU A 85 -8.55 -11.44 -8.77
CA GLU A 85 -8.22 -10.29 -7.90
C GLU A 85 -6.78 -9.78 -8.12
N LYS A 86 -5.89 -10.65 -8.61
CA LYS A 86 -4.47 -10.34 -8.91
C LYS A 86 -4.28 -9.24 -9.96
N GLY A 87 -5.29 -9.01 -10.80
CA GLY A 87 -5.28 -7.94 -11.80
C GLY A 87 -5.56 -6.55 -11.21
N GLU A 88 -6.24 -6.48 -10.08
CA GLU A 88 -6.67 -5.21 -9.47
C GLU A 88 -5.67 -4.71 -8.43
N LEU A 89 -5.01 -5.64 -7.73
CA LEU A 89 -4.08 -5.32 -6.65
C LEU A 89 -2.72 -4.79 -7.17
N ASP A 90 -2.15 -3.84 -6.44
CA ASP A 90 -0.88 -3.19 -6.79
C ASP A 90 0.32 -4.03 -6.36
N ARG A 91 0.94 -4.69 -7.33
CA ARG A 91 2.14 -5.53 -7.11
C ARG A 91 3.44 -4.73 -7.12
N ILE A 92 3.38 -3.45 -7.45
CA ILE A 92 4.55 -2.56 -7.55
C ILE A 92 4.70 -1.78 -6.27
N TYR A 93 3.65 -1.05 -5.86
CA TYR A 93 3.68 -0.16 -4.71
C TYR A 93 2.77 -0.59 -3.57
N GLY A 94 2.03 -1.70 -3.70
CA GLY A 94 1.21 -2.24 -2.64
C GLY A 94 1.97 -3.16 -1.68
N PRO A 95 1.31 -3.64 -0.61
CA PRO A 95 1.93 -4.50 0.39
C PRO A 95 2.41 -5.85 -0.14
N LYS A 96 3.42 -6.41 0.53
CA LYS A 96 4.05 -7.69 0.21
C LYS A 96 4.09 -8.57 1.44
N VAL A 97 3.64 -9.81 1.25
CA VAL A 97 3.73 -10.88 2.24
C VAL A 97 5.15 -11.44 2.25
N GLN A 98 5.76 -11.47 3.42
CA GLN A 98 7.08 -12.05 3.68
C GLN A 98 6.99 -13.01 4.88
N ARG A 99 8.06 -13.78 5.13
CA ARG A 99 8.09 -14.70 6.30
C ARG A 99 7.93 -13.97 7.64
N SER A 100 8.43 -12.74 7.73
CA SER A 100 8.35 -11.88 8.92
C SER A 100 7.01 -11.17 9.10
N GLY A 101 6.05 -11.39 8.19
CA GLY A 101 4.76 -10.71 8.17
C GLY A 101 4.59 -9.87 6.91
N VAL A 102 3.78 -8.82 7.01
CA VAL A 102 3.43 -8.00 5.85
C VAL A 102 4.18 -6.69 5.88
N THR A 103 4.66 -6.28 4.71
CA THR A 103 5.48 -5.08 4.55
C THR A 103 4.89 -4.18 3.48
N LEU A 104 4.96 -2.88 3.70
CA LEU A 104 4.78 -1.88 2.66
C LEU A 104 6.11 -1.14 2.53
N GLY A 105 6.75 -1.25 1.38
CA GLY A 105 8.11 -0.75 1.23
C GLY A 105 9.08 -1.41 2.22
N LYS A 106 9.88 -0.60 2.93
CA LYS A 106 10.78 -1.05 4.00
C LYS A 106 10.08 -1.30 5.35
N SER A 107 8.85 -0.83 5.50
CA SER A 107 8.15 -0.77 6.77
C SER A 107 7.21 -1.95 6.95
N LYS A 108 6.99 -2.34 8.19
CA LYS A 108 5.92 -3.28 8.54
C LYS A 108 4.58 -2.56 8.47
N ILE A 109 3.57 -3.27 7.98
CA ILE A 109 2.20 -2.78 7.93
C ILE A 109 1.28 -3.72 8.72
N THR A 110 0.48 -3.15 9.61
CA THR A 110 -0.56 -3.85 10.38
C THR A 110 -1.85 -3.05 10.36
N PHE A 111 -2.96 -3.67 10.78
CA PHE A 111 -4.30 -3.11 10.65
C PHE A 111 -5.13 -3.50 11.86
N ASP A 112 -6.01 -2.59 12.29
CA ASP A 112 -7.17 -2.91 13.12
C ASP A 112 -8.46 -2.35 12.49
N THR A 113 -9.54 -2.25 13.28
CA THR A 113 -10.85 -1.78 12.81
C THR A 113 -10.90 -0.30 12.46
N ARG A 114 -9.95 0.51 12.93
CA ARG A 114 -9.98 1.98 12.80
C ARG A 114 -8.71 2.54 12.19
N CYS A 115 -7.61 1.80 12.25
CA CYS A 115 -6.29 2.28 11.93
C CYS A 115 -5.49 1.32 11.04
N ILE A 116 -4.76 1.91 10.10
CA ILE A 116 -3.64 1.30 9.39
C ILE A 116 -2.37 1.75 10.09
N TYR A 117 -1.50 0.82 10.45
CA TYR A 117 -0.26 1.11 11.18
C TYR A 117 0.94 0.87 10.27
N ILE A 118 1.79 1.89 10.11
CA ILE A 118 3.07 1.79 9.40
C ILE A 118 4.19 1.99 10.41
N ASP A 119 4.94 0.92 10.71
CA ASP A 119 5.94 0.89 11.79
C ASP A 119 5.41 1.51 13.11
N GLY A 120 4.16 1.20 13.47
CA GLY A 120 3.50 1.70 14.68
C GLY A 120 2.78 3.04 14.53
N LYS A 121 3.08 3.85 13.49
CA LYS A 121 2.37 5.11 13.24
C LYS A 121 0.94 4.85 12.71
N PRO A 122 -0.11 5.34 13.37
CA PRO A 122 -1.49 5.14 12.95
C PRO A 122 -1.93 6.09 11.84
N TYR A 123 -2.76 5.59 10.93
CA TYR A 123 -3.48 6.32 9.89
C TYR A 123 -4.94 5.85 9.91
N GLU A 124 -5.89 6.76 9.70
CA GLU A 124 -7.31 6.39 9.69
C GLU A 124 -7.60 5.39 8.57
N ALA A 125 -8.26 4.30 8.94
CA ALA A 125 -8.63 3.23 8.03
C ALA A 125 -9.85 3.66 7.21
N THR A 126 -9.65 4.44 6.15
CA THR A 126 -10.73 4.90 5.25
C THR A 126 -10.80 4.03 3.99
N PRO A 127 -11.99 3.85 3.37
CA PRO A 127 -12.10 3.16 2.09
C PRO A 127 -11.15 3.73 1.02
N GLY A 128 -10.99 5.05 0.93
CA GLY A 128 -10.12 5.66 -0.07
C GLY A 128 -8.62 5.45 0.21
N LEU A 129 -8.20 5.44 1.47
CA LEU A 129 -6.83 5.08 1.82
C LEU A 129 -6.54 3.61 1.52
N PHE A 130 -7.50 2.72 1.75
CA PHE A 130 -7.40 1.32 1.33
C PHE A 130 -7.25 1.20 -0.19
N GLU A 131 -8.05 1.92 -1.00
CA GLU A 131 -7.87 1.92 -2.46
C GLU A 131 -6.45 2.33 -2.82
N LEU A 132 -5.94 3.39 -2.20
CA LEU A 132 -4.60 3.87 -2.45
C LEU A 132 -3.54 2.82 -2.05
N ILE A 133 -3.66 2.13 -0.92
CA ILE A 133 -2.63 1.18 -0.51
C ILE A 133 -2.64 -0.08 -1.40
N PHE A 134 -3.83 -0.55 -1.79
CA PHE A 134 -3.98 -1.89 -2.34
C PHE A 134 -4.22 -1.95 -3.85
N LEU A 135 -4.84 -0.94 -4.46
CA LEU A 135 -5.23 -1.01 -5.86
C LEU A 135 -4.17 -0.44 -6.80
N ARG A 136 -4.01 -1.11 -7.93
CA ARG A 136 -3.21 -0.63 -9.07
C ARG A 136 -3.83 0.60 -9.72
N ASN A 137 -5.16 0.71 -9.68
CA ASN A 137 -5.95 1.76 -10.31
C ASN A 137 -6.98 2.32 -9.30
N PRO A 138 -6.55 3.07 -8.27
CA PRO A 138 -7.47 3.67 -7.31
C PRO A 138 -8.29 4.78 -7.98
N THR A 139 -9.58 4.85 -7.66
CA THR A 139 -10.53 5.81 -8.26
C THR A 139 -11.35 6.59 -7.22
N ASN A 140 -11.61 6.01 -6.05
CA ASN A 140 -12.44 6.60 -5.01
C ASN A 140 -11.58 6.92 -3.78
N TYR A 141 -10.94 8.08 -3.80
CA TYR A 141 -10.20 8.63 -2.66
C TYR A 141 -10.32 10.14 -2.67
N ASP A 142 -10.27 10.75 -1.48
CA ASP A 142 -10.30 12.20 -1.33
C ASP A 142 -8.91 12.82 -1.09
N SER A 143 -8.87 14.11 -0.80
CA SER A 143 -7.61 14.81 -0.52
C SER A 143 -6.96 14.40 0.81
N ILE A 144 -7.75 14.00 1.80
CA ILE A 144 -7.25 13.53 3.10
C ILE A 144 -6.55 12.19 2.91
N ASP A 145 -7.22 11.26 2.22
CA ASP A 145 -6.67 9.94 1.85
C ASP A 145 -5.36 10.10 1.06
N PHE A 146 -5.35 11.01 0.08
CA PHE A 146 -4.17 11.29 -0.73
C PHE A 146 -2.98 11.79 0.11
N ASN A 147 -3.23 12.72 1.04
CA ASN A 147 -2.19 13.28 1.89
C ASN A 147 -1.63 12.24 2.87
N GLN A 148 -2.50 11.43 3.48
CA GLN A 148 -2.07 10.31 4.32
C GLN A 148 -1.25 9.30 3.51
N TYR A 149 -1.73 8.92 2.32
CA TYR A 149 -0.97 8.02 1.45
C TYR A 149 0.38 8.62 1.02
N HIS A 150 0.46 9.93 0.78
CA HIS A 150 1.73 10.60 0.46
C HIS A 150 2.74 10.45 1.58
N ASP A 151 2.29 10.62 2.82
CA ASP A 151 3.10 10.45 4.02
C ASP A 151 3.58 9.00 4.17
N ILE A 152 2.69 8.02 4.00
CA ILE A 152 3.02 6.60 3.98
C ILE A 152 4.10 6.29 2.92
N VAL A 153 3.94 6.79 1.70
CA VAL A 153 4.93 6.56 0.62
C VAL A 153 6.32 7.10 0.99
N LYS A 154 6.38 8.25 1.67
CA LYS A 154 7.64 8.81 2.16
C LYS A 154 8.24 7.96 3.28
N GLN A 155 7.44 7.60 4.28
CA GLN A 155 7.87 6.81 5.44
C GLN A 155 8.42 5.45 5.02
N THR A 156 7.70 4.77 4.12
CA THR A 156 8.00 3.39 3.68
C THR A 156 9.03 3.29 2.58
N ASN A 157 9.39 4.39 1.91
CA ASN A 157 10.19 4.39 0.69
C ASN A 157 9.69 3.41 -0.39
N VAL A 158 8.38 3.10 -0.41
CA VAL A 158 7.83 2.08 -1.32
C VAL A 158 8.01 2.44 -2.80
N ALA A 159 8.15 3.74 -3.10
CA ALA A 159 8.40 4.26 -4.44
C ALA A 159 9.85 4.09 -4.94
N TYR A 160 10.72 3.39 -4.21
CA TYR A 160 12.16 3.30 -4.52
C TYR A 160 12.68 1.86 -4.61
N HIS A 161 13.64 1.62 -5.51
CA HIS A 161 14.33 0.35 -5.67
C HIS A 161 15.11 -0.02 -4.40
N GLY A 162 14.81 -1.19 -3.83
CA GLY A 162 15.42 -1.59 -2.56
C GLY A 162 15.12 -0.63 -1.42
N TYR A 163 14.10 0.24 -1.58
CA TYR A 163 13.71 1.27 -0.62
C TYR A 163 14.80 2.35 -0.38
N ASP A 164 15.74 2.46 -1.32
CA ASP A 164 16.80 3.48 -1.34
C ASP A 164 16.32 4.74 -2.06
N GLN A 165 16.23 5.85 -1.32
CA GLN A 165 15.67 7.12 -1.79
C GLN A 165 16.43 7.73 -2.99
N HIS A 166 17.65 7.27 -3.29
CA HIS A 166 18.43 7.71 -4.45
C HIS A 166 18.05 6.96 -5.74
N ARG A 167 17.23 5.90 -5.63
CA ARG A 167 16.91 4.99 -6.73
C ARG A 167 15.40 4.89 -6.92
N PRO A 168 14.72 5.94 -7.42
CA PRO A 168 13.27 5.88 -7.63
C PRO A 168 12.90 4.73 -8.58
N LEU A 169 11.74 4.11 -8.36
CA LEU A 169 11.13 3.12 -9.26
C LEU A 169 10.65 3.81 -10.55
N ASN A 170 11.54 4.49 -11.28
CA ASN A 170 11.24 5.08 -12.59
C ASN A 170 11.03 3.96 -13.61
N ARG A 171 9.82 3.40 -13.65
CA ARG A 171 9.43 2.40 -14.65
C ARG A 171 8.97 3.00 -15.98
N PHE A 172 8.86 4.32 -16.04
CA PHE A 172 8.53 5.08 -17.24
C PHE A 172 9.56 6.19 -17.35
N GLY A 173 10.18 6.31 -18.52
CA GLY A 173 11.37 7.13 -18.76
C GLY A 173 11.24 8.58 -18.30
N SER A 174 12.39 9.25 -18.30
CA SER A 174 12.60 10.65 -17.97
C SER A 174 11.51 11.57 -18.55
N PRO A 175 11.25 12.74 -17.94
CA PRO A 175 10.26 13.72 -18.41
C PRO A 175 10.40 14.12 -19.89
N GLU A 176 11.56 13.91 -20.50
CA GLU A 176 11.90 14.30 -21.87
C GLU A 176 11.28 13.42 -22.97
N SER A 177 10.66 12.28 -22.65
CA SER A 177 10.19 11.33 -23.67
C SER A 177 8.79 11.62 -24.25
N PHE A 178 8.21 12.80 -24.03
CA PHE A 178 6.86 13.15 -24.51
C PHE A 178 6.79 14.39 -25.41
N TYR A 179 7.92 14.85 -25.95
CA TYR A 179 7.93 15.73 -27.11
C TYR A 179 8.51 14.97 -28.31
N ILE A 180 7.61 14.38 -29.11
CA ILE A 180 7.80 14.16 -30.55
C ILE A 180 6.47 14.47 -31.22
#